data_AF-A0A135S969-F1
#
_entry.id   AF-A0A135S969-F1
#
_cell.length_a   1.000
_cell.length_b   1.000
_cell.length_c   1.000
_cell.angle_alpha   90.00
_cell.angle_beta   90.00
_cell.angle_gamma   90.00
#
_symmetry.space_group_name_H-M   'P 1'
#
loop_
_entity.id
_entity.type
_entity.pdbx_description
1 polymer ?
#
loop_
_entity_poly.entity_id
_entity_poly.type
_entity_poly.pdbx_seq_one_letter_code
_entity_poly.pdbx_strand_id
1 'polypeptide(L)'
;MSLYYPPLAEIQTARIWSSHIRKVKANGVQIDEQDILAFAQQIWTIQGRPERGPVWNGRQIRNAFQSAIALAGYHTETGEQIHLTRENFRRVGEVSDQFSRYIYKTKLSHTDADLNRAGGIRRDEFGRDPGTQPAASWGEKTERAIWRIGAGG
;
A
#
# COMPACT_ATOMS: atom_id res chain seq x y z
N MET A 1 -13.00 11.40 -13.18
CA MET A 1 -13.15 9.97 -13.51
C MET A 1 -12.28 9.17 -12.56
N SER A 2 -12.85 8.29 -11.73
CA SER A 2 -12.07 7.34 -10.93
C SER A 2 -11.82 6.08 -11.75
N LEU A 3 -10.57 5.63 -11.83
CA LEU A 3 -10.26 4.33 -12.41
C LEU A 3 -10.62 3.26 -11.37
N TYR A 4 -11.57 2.38 -11.68
CA TYR A 4 -11.86 1.21 -10.85
C TYR A 4 -10.74 0.18 -11.02
N TYR A 5 -10.17 -0.27 -9.90
CA TYR A 5 -9.18 -1.35 -9.87
C TYR A 5 -9.81 -2.56 -9.16
N PRO A 6 -10.16 -3.64 -9.88
CA PRO A 6 -10.68 -4.83 -9.24
C PRO A 6 -9.64 -5.39 -8.24
N PRO A 7 -10.09 -6.00 -7.13
CA PRO A 7 -9.19 -6.63 -6.17
C PRO A 7 -8.35 -7.69 -6.87
N LEU A 8 -7.03 -7.59 -6.74
CA LEU A 8 -6.10 -8.57 -7.32
C LEU A 8 -6.28 -9.91 -6.61
N ALA A 9 -6.30 -11.02 -7.32
CA ALA A 9 -6.11 -12.34 -6.70
C ALA A 9 -4.63 -12.58 -6.35
N GLU A 10 -4.35 -13.52 -5.45
CA GLU A 10 -2.98 -13.88 -5.05
C GLU A 10 -2.06 -14.16 -6.25
N ILE A 11 -2.54 -14.96 -7.20
CA ILE A 11 -1.82 -15.30 -8.43
C ILE A 11 -1.51 -14.05 -9.26
N GLN A 12 -2.45 -13.10 -9.34
CA GLN A 12 -2.23 -11.85 -10.08
C GLN A 12 -1.21 -10.97 -9.39
N THR A 13 -1.27 -10.86 -8.06
CA THR A 13 -0.28 -10.15 -7.24
C THR A 13 1.11 -10.75 -7.47
N ALA A 14 1.27 -12.06 -7.31
CA ALA A 14 2.54 -12.76 -7.55
C ALA A 14 3.09 -12.49 -8.96
N ARG A 15 2.24 -12.54 -10.00
CA ARG A 15 2.65 -12.24 -11.38
C ARG A 15 3.13 -10.79 -11.55
N ILE A 16 2.49 -9.82 -10.90
CA ILE A 16 2.91 -8.42 -10.93
C ILE A 16 4.29 -8.28 -10.26
N TRP A 17 4.50 -8.90 -9.10
CA TRP A 17 5.80 -8.94 -8.42
C TRP A 17 6.87 -9.57 -9.30
N SER A 18 6.66 -10.78 -9.83
CA SER A 18 7.62 -11.44 -10.74
C SER A 18 7.95 -10.57 -11.96
N SER A 19 6.97 -9.86 -12.52
CA SER A 19 7.24 -8.95 -13.65
C SER A 19 8.15 -7.77 -13.27
N HIS A 20 8.05 -7.25 -12.05
CA HIS A 20 8.93 -6.17 -11.60
C HIS A 20 10.32 -6.71 -11.27
N ILE A 21 10.42 -7.87 -10.61
CA ILE A 21 11.69 -8.57 -10.34
C ILE A 21 12.48 -8.79 -11.63
N ARG A 22 11.84 -9.31 -12.69
CA ARG A 22 12.48 -9.49 -14.00
C ARG A 22 13.00 -8.19 -14.60
N LYS A 23 12.25 -7.09 -14.48
CA LYS A 23 12.69 -5.77 -14.95
C LYS A 23 13.88 -5.24 -14.14
N VAL A 24 13.88 -5.45 -12.83
CA VAL A 24 15.00 -5.08 -11.95
C VAL A 24 16.27 -5.82 -12.35
N LYS A 25 16.19 -7.14 -12.53
CA LYS A 25 17.31 -7.97 -13.00
C LYS A 25 17.83 -7.52 -14.37
N ALA A 26 16.92 -7.21 -15.31
CA ALA A 26 17.29 -6.74 -16.65
C ALA A 26 18.03 -5.39 -16.64
N ASN A 27 17.85 -4.57 -15.59
CA ASN A 27 18.57 -3.31 -15.39
C ASN A 27 19.88 -3.48 -14.59
N GLY A 28 20.36 -4.71 -14.39
CA GLY A 28 21.63 -4.96 -13.72
C GLY A 28 21.60 -4.83 -12.19
N VAL A 29 20.42 -4.74 -11.57
CA VAL A 29 20.26 -4.71 -10.11
C VAL A 29 20.19 -6.14 -9.57
N GLN A 30 21.00 -6.45 -8.56
CA GLN A 30 20.97 -7.75 -7.88
C GLN A 30 19.71 -7.87 -7.03
N ILE A 31 19.02 -8.99 -7.14
CA ILE A 31 17.81 -9.27 -6.37
C ILE A 31 17.61 -10.78 -6.24
N ASP A 32 17.34 -11.23 -5.01
CA ASP A 32 16.91 -12.60 -4.76
C ASP A 32 15.41 -12.72 -5.07
N GLU A 33 15.09 -13.40 -6.16
CA GLU A 33 13.70 -13.56 -6.60
C GLU A 33 12.88 -14.41 -5.64
N GLN A 34 13.48 -15.44 -5.02
CA GLN A 34 12.76 -16.33 -4.11
C GLN A 34 12.42 -15.61 -2.81
N ASP A 35 13.38 -14.89 -2.22
CA ASP A 35 13.14 -14.11 -0.99
C ASP A 35 12.09 -13.02 -1.21
N ILE A 36 12.15 -12.29 -2.34
CA ILE A 36 11.18 -11.21 -2.62
C ILE A 36 9.79 -11.76 -2.95
N LEU A 37 9.67 -12.91 -3.62
CA LEU A 37 8.36 -13.55 -3.83
C LEU A 37 7.77 -14.09 -2.53
N ALA A 38 8.60 -14.67 -1.65
CA ALA A 38 8.15 -15.08 -0.31
C ALA A 38 7.68 -13.87 0.50
N PHE A 39 8.39 -12.74 0.41
CA PHE A 39 7.97 -11.49 1.03
C PHE A 39 6.64 -10.96 0.46
N ALA A 40 6.42 -11.06 -0.85
CA ALA A 40 5.16 -10.70 -1.48
C ALA A 40 3.97 -11.55 -0.98
N GLN A 41 4.17 -12.87 -0.84
CA GLN A 41 3.17 -13.77 -0.24
C GLN A 41 2.90 -13.44 1.22
N GLN A 42 3.93 -13.08 1.98
CA GLN A 42 3.78 -12.63 3.36
C GLN A 42 2.92 -11.36 3.44
N ILE A 43 3.18 -10.36 2.59
CA ILE A 43 2.37 -9.13 2.51
C ILE A 43 0.93 -9.47 2.15
N TRP A 44 0.72 -10.30 1.13
CA TRP A 44 -0.61 -10.73 0.69
C TRP A 44 -1.39 -11.38 1.83
N THR A 45 -0.78 -12.34 2.53
CA THR A 45 -1.38 -13.07 3.66
C THR A 45 -1.74 -12.15 4.83
N ILE A 46 -0.87 -11.17 5.10
CA ILE A 46 -1.09 -10.19 6.16
C ILE A 46 -2.24 -9.26 5.76
N GLN A 47 -2.22 -8.69 4.56
CA GLN A 47 -3.23 -7.72 4.13
C GLN A 47 -4.57 -8.35 3.74
N GLY A 48 -4.61 -9.64 3.43
CA GLY A 48 -5.85 -10.37 3.18
C GLY A 48 -6.76 -10.50 4.40
N ARG A 49 -6.29 -10.11 5.60
CA ARG A 49 -7.10 -10.14 6.81
C ARG A 49 -8.01 -8.91 6.91
N PRO A 50 -9.30 -9.07 7.30
CA PRO A 50 -10.28 -7.98 7.35
C PRO A 50 -9.84 -6.75 8.16
N GLU A 51 -8.99 -6.96 9.16
CA GLU A 51 -8.47 -5.96 10.08
C GLU A 51 -7.18 -5.27 9.60
N ARG A 52 -6.64 -5.62 8.44
CA ARG A 52 -5.30 -5.19 7.96
C ARG A 52 -5.31 -4.27 6.75
N GLY A 53 -6.50 -3.91 6.26
CA GLY A 53 -6.66 -3.01 5.12
C GLY A 53 -6.53 -3.69 3.75
N PRO A 54 -6.65 -2.94 2.65
CA PRO A 54 -6.59 -3.51 1.32
C PRO A 54 -5.19 -4.02 0.97
N VAL A 55 -5.15 -5.11 0.20
CA VAL A 55 -3.90 -5.59 -0.39
C VAL A 55 -3.31 -4.57 -1.35
N TRP A 56 -1.99 -4.46 -1.41
CA TRP A 56 -1.29 -3.62 -2.35
C TRP A 56 -1.75 -3.87 -3.80
N ASN A 57 -2.28 -2.83 -4.44
CA ASN A 57 -2.62 -2.86 -5.86
C ASN A 57 -1.37 -2.70 -6.74
N GLY A 58 -1.54 -2.88 -8.05
CA GLY A 58 -0.43 -2.82 -9.00
C GLY A 58 0.36 -1.50 -9.01
N ARG A 59 -0.26 -0.37 -8.65
CA ARG A 59 0.45 0.93 -8.52
C ARG A 59 1.26 1.00 -7.25
N GLN A 60 0.72 0.52 -6.13
CA GLN A 60 1.45 0.44 -4.87
C GLN A 60 2.68 -0.45 -5.02
N ILE A 61 2.55 -1.61 -5.69
CA ILE A 61 3.68 -2.49 -5.99
C ILE A 61 4.72 -1.75 -6.85
N ARG A 62 4.31 -1.10 -7.94
CA ARG A 62 5.24 -0.34 -8.79
C ARG A 62 5.97 0.75 -8.01
N ASN A 63 5.25 1.55 -7.25
CA ASN A 63 5.83 2.63 -6.45
C ASN A 63 6.79 2.07 -5.40
N ALA A 64 6.44 0.95 -4.78
CA ALA A 64 7.29 0.28 -3.81
C ALA A 64 8.63 -0.16 -4.43
N PHE A 65 8.60 -0.73 -5.64
CA PHE A 65 9.83 -1.07 -6.37
C PHE A 65 10.67 0.17 -6.69
N GLN A 66 10.06 1.26 -7.17
CA GLN A 66 10.79 2.50 -7.48
C GLN A 66 11.48 3.08 -6.25
N SER A 67 10.76 3.19 -5.13
CA SER A 67 11.31 3.70 -3.88
C SER A 67 12.37 2.76 -3.30
N ALA A 68 12.18 1.44 -3.40
CA ALA A 68 13.14 0.47 -2.86
C ALA A 68 14.43 0.45 -3.68
N ILE A 69 14.37 0.60 -5.00
CA ILE A 69 15.55 0.75 -5.87
C ILE A 69 16.28 2.06 -5.55
N ALA A 70 15.55 3.16 -5.39
CA ALA A 70 16.15 4.45 -5.02
C ALA A 70 16.85 4.38 -3.66
N LEU A 71 16.21 3.74 -2.67
CA LEU A 71 16.79 3.53 -1.35
C LEU A 71 18.03 2.64 -1.40
N ALA A 72 17.98 1.53 -2.13
CA ALA A 72 19.13 0.65 -2.32
C ALA A 72 20.30 1.40 -3.00
N GLY A 73 20.02 2.12 -4.10
CA GLY A 73 21.03 2.87 -4.84
C GLY A 73 21.64 4.03 -4.04
N TYR A 74 20.88 4.67 -3.15
CA TYR A 74 21.42 5.69 -2.24
C TYR A 74 22.45 5.13 -1.26
N HIS A 75 22.31 3.86 -0.86
CA HIS A 75 23.22 3.18 0.07
C HIS A 75 24.38 2.45 -0.62
N THR A 76 24.39 2.38 -1.95
CA THR A 76 25.45 1.72 -2.73
C THR A 76 26.55 2.71 -3.08
N GLU A 77 27.81 2.31 -2.92
CA GLU A 77 28.94 3.16 -3.28
C GLU A 77 29.07 3.33 -4.81
N THR A 78 29.73 4.39 -5.25
CA THR A 78 29.90 4.64 -6.70
C THR A 78 30.79 3.56 -7.31
N GLY A 79 30.25 2.83 -8.30
CA GLY A 79 30.95 1.73 -8.97
C GLY A 79 30.59 0.35 -8.42
N GLU A 80 29.83 0.27 -7.32
CA GLU A 80 29.28 -0.98 -6.82
C GLU A 80 27.94 -1.31 -7.47
N GLN A 81 27.59 -2.60 -7.44
CA GLN A 81 26.31 -3.08 -7.95
C GLN A 81 25.20 -2.80 -6.93
N ILE A 82 24.02 -2.38 -7.38
CA ILE A 82 22.89 -2.15 -6.47
C ILE A 82 22.30 -3.50 -6.04
N HIS A 83 22.12 -3.69 -4.74
CA HIS A 83 21.49 -4.88 -4.14
C HIS A 83 20.10 -4.54 -3.58
N LEU A 84 19.07 -5.04 -4.25
CA LEU A 84 17.69 -4.89 -3.81
C LEU A 84 17.28 -6.06 -2.91
N THR A 85 17.11 -5.76 -1.63
CA THR A 85 16.75 -6.74 -0.58
C THR A 85 15.36 -6.49 0.01
N ARG A 86 14.80 -7.49 0.73
CA ARG A 86 13.52 -7.35 1.45
C ARG A 86 13.49 -6.18 2.44
N GLU A 87 14.63 -5.81 3.02
CA GLU A 87 14.73 -4.72 4.00
C GLU A 87 14.42 -3.36 3.35
N ASN A 88 14.82 -3.15 2.09
CA ASN A 88 14.47 -1.94 1.35
C ASN A 88 12.94 -1.81 1.21
N PHE A 89 12.26 -2.91 0.87
CA PHE A 89 10.80 -2.91 0.77
C PHE A 89 10.13 -2.72 2.13
N ARG A 90 10.68 -3.29 3.21
CA ARG A 90 10.18 -3.10 4.58
C ARG A 90 10.19 -1.62 4.96
N ARG A 91 11.32 -0.92 4.75
CA ARG A 91 11.46 0.51 5.02
C ARG A 91 10.50 1.37 4.19
N VAL A 92 10.35 1.06 2.91
CA VAL A 92 9.38 1.73 2.04
C VAL A 92 7.95 1.54 2.55
N GLY A 93 7.60 0.33 2.98
CA GLY A 93 6.30 0.03 3.58
C GLY A 93 6.06 0.84 4.86
N GLU A 94 7.05 0.92 5.74
CA GLU A 94 6.99 1.68 6.99
C GLU A 94 6.77 3.18 6.75
N VAL A 95 7.54 3.80 5.86
CA VAL A 95 7.37 5.23 5.50
C VAL A 95 6.03 5.47 4.82
N SER A 96 5.59 4.55 3.95
CA SER A 96 4.30 4.65 3.27
C SER A 96 3.12 4.60 4.25
N ASP A 97 3.24 3.80 5.30
CA ASP A 97 2.27 3.72 6.39
C ASP A 97 2.24 5.01 7.21
N GLN A 98 3.41 5.51 7.65
CA GLN A 98 3.51 6.79 8.36
C GLN A 98 2.91 7.94 7.56
N PHE A 99 3.20 8.00 6.25
CA PHE A 99 2.60 8.98 5.35
C PHE A 99 1.08 8.83 5.26
N SER A 100 0.58 7.61 5.14
CA SER A 100 -0.87 7.34 5.07
C SER A 100 -1.58 7.79 6.35
N ARG A 101 -1.00 7.48 7.52
CA ARG A 101 -1.50 7.96 8.83
C ARG A 101 -1.43 9.47 8.95
N TYR A 102 -0.38 10.11 8.44
CA TYR A 102 -0.27 11.56 8.41
C TYR A 102 -1.37 12.18 7.55
N ILE A 103 -1.60 11.68 6.34
CA ILE A 103 -2.69 12.15 5.47
C ILE A 103 -4.05 11.94 6.12
N TYR A 104 -4.26 10.78 6.76
CA TYR A 104 -5.49 10.49 7.50
C TYR A 104 -5.70 11.50 8.63
N LYS A 105 -4.72 11.64 9.54
CA LYS A 105 -4.77 12.56 10.67
C LYS A 105 -5.00 14.00 10.21
N THR A 106 -4.27 14.47 9.21
CA THR A 106 -4.34 15.86 8.75
C THR A 106 -5.63 16.14 7.96
N LYS A 107 -6.14 15.19 7.17
CA LYS A 107 -7.41 15.36 6.44
C LYS A 107 -8.64 15.25 7.36
N LEU A 108 -8.64 14.35 8.35
CA LEU A 108 -9.70 14.34 9.37
C LEU A 108 -9.60 15.52 10.34
N SER A 109 -8.41 16.10 10.53
CA SER A 109 -8.26 17.32 11.34
C SER A 109 -8.68 18.60 10.60
N HIS A 110 -8.80 18.58 9.26
CA HIS A 110 -8.98 19.81 8.45
C HIS A 110 -9.94 19.68 7.25
N THR A 111 -11.12 19.05 7.37
CA THR A 111 -12.14 19.24 6.33
C THR A 111 -13.53 19.54 6.88
N ASP A 112 -14.03 20.75 6.56
CA ASP A 112 -15.37 21.29 6.81
C ASP A 112 -16.53 20.35 6.40
N ALA A 113 -16.25 19.31 5.61
CA ALA A 113 -17.22 18.31 5.19
C ALA A 113 -17.72 17.44 6.36
N ASP A 114 -16.87 17.12 7.34
CA ASP A 114 -17.28 16.35 8.53
C ASP A 114 -17.99 17.24 9.56
N LEU A 115 -17.64 18.54 9.64
CA LEU A 115 -18.40 19.54 10.41
C LEU A 115 -19.80 19.79 9.80
N ASN A 116 -19.91 19.83 8.47
CA ASN A 116 -21.20 19.99 7.78
C ASN A 116 -22.07 18.72 7.85
N ARG A 117 -21.47 17.53 7.88
CA ARG A 117 -22.20 16.26 8.05
C ARG A 117 -22.62 16.02 9.51
N ALA A 118 -21.81 16.44 10.48
CA ALA A 118 -22.14 16.34 11.90
C ALA A 118 -23.10 17.45 12.39
N GLY A 119 -23.15 18.60 11.70
CA GLY A 119 -23.97 19.77 12.07
C GLY A 119 -25.37 19.85 11.46
N GLY A 120 -25.78 18.92 10.60
CA GLY A 120 -27.16 18.89 10.06
C GLY A 120 -27.57 20.10 9.20
N ILE A 121 -26.61 20.78 8.56
CA ILE A 121 -26.88 21.92 7.66
C ILE A 121 -26.65 21.46 6.21
N ARG A 122 -27.64 20.74 5.67
CA ARG A 122 -28.16 20.94 4.31
C ARG A 122 -29.46 20.16 4.13
N ARG A 123 -30.57 20.92 4.11
CA ARG A 123 -31.89 20.53 3.60
C ARG A 123 -31.94 20.92 2.12
N ASP A 124 -31.87 19.93 1.25
CA ASP A 124 -32.28 20.06 -0.14
C ASP A 124 -32.54 18.66 -0.69
N GLU A 125 -33.74 18.23 -0.36
CA GLU A 125 -34.45 17.11 -0.95
C GLU A 125 -34.62 17.35 -2.45
N PHE A 126 -33.97 16.56 -3.30
CA PHE A 126 -34.48 16.25 -4.64
C PHE A 126 -34.05 14.85 -5.07
N GLY A 127 -35.01 13.94 -5.16
CA GLY A 127 -34.92 12.68 -5.91
C GLY A 127 -34.29 11.49 -5.19
N ARG A 128 -35.05 10.86 -4.30
CA ARG A 128 -34.72 9.56 -3.69
C ARG A 128 -34.85 8.45 -4.74
N ASP A 129 -33.78 7.69 -4.98
CA ASP A 129 -33.85 6.34 -5.54
C ASP A 129 -33.25 5.36 -4.51
N PRO A 130 -33.99 4.37 -3.98
CA PRO A 130 -33.55 3.55 -2.86
C PRO A 130 -32.76 2.33 -3.38
N GLY A 131 -31.42 2.41 -3.38
CA GLY A 131 -30.64 1.25 -3.82
C GLY A 131 -29.15 1.18 -3.48
N THR A 132 -28.56 2.11 -2.73
CA THR A 132 -27.11 2.07 -2.46
C THR A 132 -26.83 1.87 -0.98
N GLN A 133 -26.45 0.64 -0.62
CA GLN A 133 -25.82 0.35 0.67
C GLN A 133 -24.51 1.15 0.78
N PRO A 134 -24.21 1.78 1.93
CA PRO A 134 -23.01 2.59 2.08
C PRO A 134 -21.76 1.72 2.01
N ALA A 135 -20.85 2.06 1.10
CA ALA A 135 -19.51 1.48 1.03
C ALA A 135 -18.80 1.69 2.38
N ALA A 136 -18.32 0.59 2.96
CA ALA A 136 -17.67 0.58 4.26
C ALA A 136 -16.55 1.63 4.33
N SER A 137 -16.58 2.41 5.42
CA SER A 137 -15.58 3.41 5.80
C SER A 137 -14.16 2.84 5.72
N TRP A 138 -13.37 3.40 4.80
CA TRP A 138 -11.97 3.05 4.54
C TRP A 138 -11.00 3.48 5.66
N GLY A 139 -11.46 4.29 6.63
CA GLY A 139 -10.59 4.96 7.60
C GLY A 139 -10.33 4.20 8.89
N GLU A 140 -11.14 3.20 9.22
CA GLU A 140 -11.20 2.70 10.61
C GLU A 140 -10.56 1.31 10.79
N LYS A 141 -10.34 0.57 9.69
CA LYS A 141 -9.94 -0.84 9.74
C LYS A 141 -8.49 -1.12 9.34
N THR A 142 -7.73 -0.12 8.90
CA THR A 142 -6.37 -0.28 8.35
C THR A 142 -5.25 -0.15 9.38
N GLU A 143 -5.52 0.40 10.56
CA GLU A 143 -4.43 0.90 11.45
C GLU A 143 -3.94 -0.09 12.51
N ARG A 144 -4.71 -1.12 12.89
CA ARG A 144 -4.34 -1.93 14.08
C ARG A 144 -3.52 -3.17 13.82
N ALA A 145 -3.25 -3.51 12.56
CA ALA A 145 -2.79 -4.85 12.29
C ALA A 145 -1.71 -4.90 11.19
N ILE A 146 -0.80 -3.94 11.11
CA ILE A 146 0.42 -4.13 10.28
C ILE A 146 1.62 -4.64 11.10
N TRP A 147 1.61 -4.59 12.44
CA TRP A 147 2.83 -4.87 13.20
C TRP A 147 2.66 -5.78 14.44
N ARG A 148 3.01 -7.06 14.26
CA ARG A 148 3.55 -7.96 15.30
C ARG A 148 4.52 -9.00 14.70
N ILE A 149 5.34 -8.58 13.74
CA ILE A 149 6.44 -9.41 13.23
C ILE A 149 7.64 -8.47 13.14
N GLY A 150 8.53 -8.54 14.14
CA GLY A 150 9.69 -7.65 14.26
C GLY A 150 10.02 -7.16 15.67
N ALA A 151 9.32 -7.62 16.72
CA ALA A 151 9.72 -7.43 18.11
C ALA A 151 9.67 -8.78 18.82
N GLY A 152 10.78 -9.51 18.72
CA GLY A 152 11.00 -10.82 19.32
C GLY A 152 12.41 -11.24 18.95
N GLY A 153 13.36 -10.80 19.78
CA GLY A 153 14.70 -11.38 19.82
C GLY A 153 14.69 -12.77 20.44
#